data_AF-A4ICQ3-F1
#
_entry.id   AF-A4ICQ3-F1
#
_cell.length_a   1.000
_cell.length_b   1.000
_cell.length_c   1.000
_cell.angle_alpha   90.00
_cell.angle_beta   90.00
_cell.angle_gamma   90.00
#
_symmetry.space_group_name_H-M   'P 1'
#
loop_
_entity.id
_entity.type
_entity.pdbx_description
1 polymer ?
#
loop_
_entity_poly.entity_id
_entity_poly.type
_entity_poly.pdbx_seq_one_letter_code
_entity_poly.pdbx_strand_id
1 'polypeptide(L)'
;MEWVELHDVDPETMSLELPPDMLFGPLEFPKQMRFLLAALRADNELADGYLARVIIDRMDLSLDPPILSEGDFLAAGGKELLDFSVEDFTGTKSRAQRKHIFFQPDQFLQFINVIAAYPSLTEYFVNEKDGVELVFQAYRHSKNPYARVMAMRSLTLFSFTQAVDGTVERRILQSNGVKTIVDAYKQSTGDPTETRFPTLLLSSIMRHYPKEGGKEFIDADGVEAVVNNLNICRYKGIPQHIRVLHDAQRLPKQSIGKKSVDARLEEADFLGVAMGLLDSFPEFYEATGDLLKLMTSVVPAHADPLELLEYRAMPILSKYYVRWREDQSFQTDGTRTLVAKLFELMLNDKTCQRCYDPSVASYELLECLRTAKLAVQDEREKRVTRFPDPQRQPASAAA
;
A
#
# COMPACT_ATOMS: atom_id res chain seq x y z
N MET A 1 51.62 24.34 18.80
CA MET A 1 51.63 23.72 17.47
C MET A 1 50.35 22.91 17.36
N GLU A 2 49.30 23.54 16.85
CA GLU A 2 48.06 22.86 16.50
C GLU A 2 48.32 21.93 15.32
N TRP A 3 47.59 20.81 15.27
CA TRP A 3 47.72 19.76 14.25
C TRP A 3 47.65 20.28 12.81
N VAL A 4 47.00 21.44 12.61
CA VAL A 4 46.84 22.15 11.34
C VAL A 4 48.16 22.72 10.80
N GLU A 5 49.14 23.07 11.64
CA GLU A 5 50.44 23.60 11.17
C GLU A 5 51.38 22.48 10.65
N LEU A 6 51.10 21.21 10.97
CA LEU A 6 51.97 20.08 10.62
C LEU A 6 51.67 19.48 9.24
N HIS A 7 50.50 19.78 8.68
CA HIS A 7 50.06 19.26 7.41
C HIS A 7 49.55 20.44 6.57
N ASP A 8 50.32 20.81 5.53
CA ASP A 8 50.00 21.79 4.47
C ASP A 8 48.76 21.36 3.67
N VAL A 9 47.63 21.25 4.35
CA VAL A 9 46.34 20.85 3.78
C VAL A 9 45.42 22.05 3.87
N ASP A 10 44.91 22.46 2.72
CA ASP A 10 44.02 23.60 2.56
C ASP A 10 42.79 23.44 3.47
N PRO A 11 42.56 24.34 4.45
CA PRO A 11 41.42 24.25 5.35
C PRO A 11 40.06 24.28 4.64
N GLU A 12 39.98 24.85 3.43
CA GLU A 12 38.73 24.83 2.64
C GLU A 12 38.40 23.40 2.18
N THR A 13 39.40 22.60 1.78
CA THR A 13 39.18 21.22 1.32
C THR A 13 38.73 20.28 2.44
N MET A 14 39.29 20.44 3.65
CA MET A 14 38.85 19.68 4.84
C MET A 14 37.42 20.04 5.26
N SER A 15 37.00 21.29 5.04
CA SER A 15 35.65 21.73 5.41
C SER A 15 34.54 21.06 4.59
N LEU A 16 34.84 20.51 3.41
CA LEU A 16 33.87 19.83 2.56
C LEU A 16 33.78 18.33 2.86
N GLU A 17 34.81 17.73 3.46
CA GLU A 17 34.86 16.29 3.78
C GLU A 17 34.38 15.95 5.20
N LEU A 18 34.27 16.94 6.09
CA LEU A 18 33.80 16.73 7.45
C LEU A 18 32.30 16.40 7.47
N PRO A 19 31.86 15.41 8.27
CA PRO A 19 30.43 15.22 8.53
C PRO A 19 29.82 16.55 9.03
N PRO A 20 28.57 16.89 8.64
CA PRO A 20 27.95 18.15 9.05
C PRO A 20 27.98 18.43 10.56
N ASP A 21 27.96 17.38 11.39
CA ASP A 21 28.11 17.46 12.85
C ASP A 21 29.43 18.10 13.30
N MET A 22 30.51 17.88 12.55
CA MET A 22 31.84 18.46 12.82
C MET A 22 31.97 19.89 12.31
N LEU A 23 31.25 20.25 11.24
CA LEU A 23 31.27 21.61 10.67
C LEU A 23 30.40 22.59 11.46
N PHE A 24 29.27 22.12 11.98
CA PHE A 24 28.24 23.00 12.53
C PHE A 24 27.86 22.68 13.99
N GLY A 25 28.25 21.53 14.54
CA GLY A 25 27.80 21.05 15.85
C GLY A 25 26.30 20.71 15.86
N PRO A 26 25.76 20.18 16.97
CA PRO A 26 24.32 20.00 17.14
C PRO A 26 23.66 21.38 17.27
N LEU A 27 23.38 22.02 16.14
CA LEU A 27 22.66 23.29 16.13
C LEU A 27 21.20 23.04 16.49
N GLU A 28 20.68 23.86 17.40
CA GLU A 28 19.24 23.97 17.64
C GLU A 28 18.50 24.30 16.34
N PHE A 29 17.30 23.75 16.17
CA PHE A 29 16.52 23.87 14.93
C PHE A 29 16.35 25.32 14.42
N PRO A 30 16.06 26.34 15.26
CA PRO A 30 15.98 27.72 14.79
C PRO A 30 17.30 28.25 14.20
N LYS A 31 18.45 27.78 14.70
CA LYS A 31 19.76 28.15 14.15
C LYS A 31 20.01 27.44 12.81
N GLN A 32 19.69 26.15 12.71
CA GLN A 32 19.76 25.39 11.46
C GLN A 32 18.95 26.10 10.36
N MET A 33 17.69 26.44 10.65
CA MET A 33 16.80 27.14 9.71
C MET A 33 17.31 28.53 9.34
N ARG A 34 17.83 29.29 10.31
CA ARG A 34 18.39 30.63 10.05
C ARG A 34 19.57 30.57 9.07
N PHE A 35 20.49 29.62 9.27
CA PHE A 35 21.64 29.46 8.37
C PHE A 35 21.22 28.94 7.00
N LEU A 36 20.29 27.97 6.96
CA LEU A 36 19.72 27.46 5.71
C LEU A 36 19.11 28.59 4.88
N LEU A 37 18.17 29.36 5.45
CA LEU A 37 17.51 30.46 4.74
C LEU A 37 18.49 31.54 4.29
N ALA A 38 19.50 31.86 5.10
CA ALA A 38 20.55 32.80 4.71
C ALA A 38 21.38 32.29 3.52
N ALA A 39 21.79 31.01 3.55
CA ALA A 39 22.56 30.39 2.48
C ALA A 39 21.73 30.27 1.18
N LEU A 40 20.45 29.88 1.27
CA LEU A 40 19.53 29.80 0.13
C LEU A 40 19.33 31.17 -0.55
N ARG A 41 19.11 32.23 0.24
CA ARG A 41 18.97 33.60 -0.28
C ARG A 41 20.27 34.13 -0.92
N ALA A 42 21.42 33.70 -0.41
CA ALA A 42 22.73 34.05 -0.95
C ALA A 42 23.16 33.17 -2.12
N ASP A 43 22.33 32.18 -2.53
CA ASP A 43 22.65 31.21 -3.58
C ASP A 43 23.98 30.48 -3.31
N ASN A 44 24.22 30.14 -2.04
CA ASN A 44 25.46 29.54 -1.56
C ASN A 44 25.35 28.01 -1.49
N GLU A 45 26.36 27.30 -2.00
CA GLU A 45 26.43 25.83 -2.04
C GLU A 45 26.32 25.16 -0.65
N LEU A 46 26.69 25.84 0.43
CA LEU A 46 26.50 25.35 1.81
C LEU A 46 25.02 25.10 2.15
N ALA A 47 24.08 25.71 1.41
CA ALA A 47 22.66 25.49 1.61
C ALA A 47 22.26 24.03 1.42
N ASP A 48 22.92 23.27 0.55
CA ASP A 48 22.67 21.83 0.36
C ASP A 48 22.96 21.05 1.65
N GLY A 49 24.08 21.37 2.32
CA GLY A 49 24.45 20.75 3.59
C GLY A 49 23.46 21.06 4.71
N TYR A 50 23.04 22.32 4.83
CA TYR A 50 22.03 22.71 5.82
C TYR A 50 20.65 22.10 5.52
N LEU A 51 20.26 22.02 4.24
CA LEU A 51 18.99 21.45 3.83
C LEU A 51 18.96 19.95 4.12
N ALA A 52 20.00 19.22 3.71
CA ALA A 52 20.15 17.80 4.00
C ALA A 52 20.07 17.53 5.50
N ARG A 53 20.69 18.39 6.33
CA ARG A 53 20.62 18.26 7.78
C ARG A 53 19.20 18.46 8.32
N VAL A 54 18.52 19.52 7.92
CA VAL A 54 17.14 19.77 8.34
C VAL A 54 16.22 18.61 7.95
N ILE A 55 16.39 18.07 6.73
CA ILE A 55 15.63 16.90 6.28
C ILE A 55 15.94 15.68 7.15
N ILE A 56 17.22 15.32 7.32
CA ILE A 56 17.62 14.13 8.10
C ILE A 56 17.12 14.22 9.55
N ASP A 57 17.23 15.40 10.19
CA ASP A 57 16.85 15.58 11.60
C ASP A 57 15.33 15.59 11.82
N ARG A 58 14.54 15.91 10.78
CA ARG A 58 13.10 16.21 10.92
C ARG A 58 12.17 15.31 10.11
N MET A 59 12.72 14.51 9.21
CA MET A 59 11.95 13.57 8.42
C MET A 59 11.56 12.37 9.28
N ASP A 60 10.39 12.46 9.88
CA ASP A 60 9.77 11.33 10.56
C ASP A 60 8.88 10.55 9.59
N LEU A 61 9.22 9.28 9.38
CA LEU A 61 8.46 8.35 8.55
C LEU A 61 7.39 7.59 9.36
N SER A 62 7.40 7.75 10.69
CA SER A 62 6.28 7.34 11.54
C SER A 62 4.99 8.08 11.14
N LEU A 63 3.87 7.65 11.69
CA LEU A 63 2.61 8.42 11.65
C LEU A 63 2.34 9.08 13.00
N ASP A 64 3.36 9.16 13.87
CA ASP A 64 3.25 9.77 15.18
C ASP A 64 3.26 11.30 15.06
N PRO A 65 2.69 12.02 16.04
CA PRO A 65 2.80 13.48 16.08
C PRO A 65 4.27 13.92 16.07
N PRO A 66 4.63 14.94 15.28
CA PRO A 66 6.01 15.41 15.20
C PRO A 66 6.49 15.93 16.56
N ILE A 67 7.76 15.64 16.89
CA ILE A 67 8.39 16.13 18.13
C ILE A 67 8.47 17.66 18.13
N LEU A 68 8.74 18.26 16.97
CA LEU A 68 8.76 19.70 16.78
C LEU A 68 7.33 20.20 16.56
N SER A 69 6.90 21.22 17.32
CA SER A 69 5.58 21.79 17.13
C SER A 69 5.49 22.59 15.83
N GLU A 70 4.30 22.66 15.24
CA GLU A 70 4.07 23.49 14.06
C GLU A 70 4.38 24.97 14.33
N GLY A 71 4.06 25.47 15.53
CA GLY A 71 4.36 26.84 15.93
C GLY A 71 5.86 27.15 15.91
N ASP A 72 6.68 26.24 16.41
CA ASP A 72 8.15 26.38 16.39
C ASP A 72 8.71 26.28 14.97
N PHE A 73 8.16 25.39 14.15
CA PHE A 73 8.55 25.27 12.74
C PHE A 73 8.24 26.54 11.95
N LEU A 74 7.06 27.12 12.15
CA LEU A 74 6.66 28.39 11.55
C LEU A 74 7.51 29.56 12.05
N ALA A 75 7.76 29.65 13.37
CA ALA A 75 8.58 30.70 13.96
C ALA A 75 10.03 30.67 13.45
N ALA A 76 10.54 29.50 13.09
CA ALA A 76 11.86 29.33 12.48
C ALA A 76 11.92 29.65 10.97
N GLY A 77 10.80 30.06 10.35
CA GLY A 77 10.74 30.39 8.92
C GLY A 77 10.31 29.23 8.02
N GLY A 78 9.65 28.20 8.55
CA GLY A 78 9.20 27.04 7.79
C GLY A 78 8.33 27.36 6.57
N LYS A 79 7.43 28.36 6.67
CA LYS A 79 6.63 28.83 5.52
C LYS A 79 7.50 29.46 4.44
N GLU A 80 8.52 30.22 4.81
CA GLU A 80 9.43 30.83 3.86
C GLU A 80 10.24 29.76 3.10
N LEU A 81 10.69 28.72 3.81
CA LEU A 81 11.38 27.59 3.18
C LEU A 81 10.47 26.85 2.20
N LEU A 82 9.18 26.67 2.53
CA LEU A 82 8.18 26.12 1.61
C LEU A 82 7.95 26.98 0.37
N ASP A 83 7.81 28.29 0.55
CA ASP A 83 7.67 29.21 -0.57
C ASP A 83 8.92 29.16 -1.47
N PHE A 84 10.11 29.15 -0.88
CA PHE A 84 11.37 29.00 -1.61
C PHE A 84 11.45 27.67 -2.35
N SER A 85 11.10 26.55 -1.71
CA SER A 85 11.21 25.22 -2.32
C SER A 85 10.30 25.08 -3.54
N VAL A 86 9.11 25.65 -3.50
CA VAL A 86 8.20 25.69 -4.65
C VAL A 86 8.78 26.53 -5.77
N GLU A 87 9.26 27.76 -5.47
CA GLU A 87 9.89 28.62 -6.47
C GLU A 87 11.10 27.96 -7.14
N ASP A 88 11.94 27.33 -6.34
CA ASP A 88 13.15 26.64 -6.79
C ASP A 88 12.85 25.43 -7.67
N PHE A 89 11.91 24.56 -7.25
CA PHE A 89 11.49 23.38 -7.99
C PHE A 89 10.80 23.73 -9.32
N THR A 90 9.93 24.74 -9.31
CA THR A 90 9.12 25.13 -10.48
C THR A 90 9.84 26.02 -11.49
N GLY A 91 11.02 26.54 -11.16
CA GLY A 91 11.70 27.47 -12.06
C GLY A 91 11.16 28.91 -12.02
N THR A 92 10.37 29.29 -11.00
CA THR A 92 9.63 30.57 -11.00
C THR A 92 10.33 31.68 -10.20
N LYS A 93 9.97 32.94 -10.49
CA LYS A 93 10.42 34.14 -9.77
C LYS A 93 11.95 34.22 -9.61
N SER A 94 12.45 34.19 -8.37
CA SER A 94 13.87 34.35 -8.03
C SER A 94 14.75 33.27 -8.64
N ARG A 95 14.19 32.07 -8.91
CA ARG A 95 14.91 30.94 -9.47
C ARG A 95 15.59 31.27 -10.81
N ALA A 96 15.01 32.13 -11.63
CA ALA A 96 15.58 32.53 -12.93
C ALA A 96 16.93 33.27 -12.82
N GLN A 97 17.24 33.86 -11.67
CA GLN A 97 18.48 34.61 -11.42
C GLN A 97 19.50 33.82 -10.61
N ARG A 98 19.12 32.66 -10.07
CA ARG A 98 19.97 31.81 -9.23
C ARG A 98 20.76 30.81 -10.07
N LYS A 99 22.02 30.62 -9.70
CA LYS A 99 22.96 29.65 -10.30
C LYS A 99 22.64 28.23 -9.82
N HIS A 100 22.25 28.06 -8.56
CA HIS A 100 22.06 26.74 -7.95
C HIS A 100 20.58 26.31 -7.88
N ILE A 101 20.35 24.99 -7.93
CA ILE A 101 19.06 24.34 -7.67
C ILE A 101 19.25 23.48 -6.43
N PHE A 102 18.51 23.79 -5.38
CA PHE A 102 18.58 23.08 -4.09
C PHE A 102 17.45 22.05 -3.95
N PHE A 103 16.29 22.34 -4.53
CA PHE A 103 15.09 21.51 -4.53
C PHE A 103 14.87 20.86 -5.90
N GLN A 104 15.72 19.88 -6.21
CA GLN A 104 15.43 18.90 -7.26
C GLN A 104 14.24 18.01 -6.82
N PRO A 105 13.63 17.20 -7.73
CA PRO A 105 12.42 16.44 -7.40
C PRO A 105 12.52 15.62 -6.11
N ASP A 106 13.69 15.03 -5.83
CA ASP A 106 13.88 14.17 -4.66
C ASP A 106 13.97 14.97 -3.35
N GLN A 107 14.76 16.05 -3.31
CA GLN A 107 14.86 16.95 -2.16
C GLN A 107 13.52 17.65 -1.88
N PHE A 108 12.81 18.02 -2.95
CA PHE A 108 11.47 18.57 -2.86
C PHE A 108 10.52 17.57 -2.17
N LEU A 109 10.46 16.32 -2.64
CA LEU A 109 9.58 15.30 -2.04
C LEU A 109 9.93 14.96 -0.59
N GLN A 110 11.22 14.91 -0.25
CA GLN A 110 11.69 14.73 1.13
C GLN A 110 11.21 15.87 2.04
N PHE A 111 11.40 17.12 1.60
CA PHE A 111 10.97 18.28 2.37
C PHE A 111 9.45 18.38 2.50
N ILE A 112 8.69 18.07 1.44
CA ILE A 112 7.23 18.00 1.50
C ILE A 112 6.77 16.96 2.53
N ASN A 113 7.50 15.84 2.70
CA ASN A 113 7.19 14.87 3.75
C ASN A 113 7.45 15.38 5.17
N VAL A 114 8.37 16.34 5.36
CA VAL A 114 8.55 17.05 6.64
C VAL A 114 7.36 17.96 6.90
N ILE A 115 6.92 18.69 5.87
CA ILE A 115 5.81 19.65 5.99
C ILE A 115 4.45 18.95 6.17
N ALA A 116 4.27 17.77 5.57
CA ALA A 116 3.00 17.03 5.58
C ALA A 116 2.49 16.66 6.98
N ALA A 117 3.35 16.73 8.00
CA ALA A 117 2.97 16.55 9.40
C ALA A 117 2.31 17.79 10.05
N TYR A 118 2.37 18.95 9.38
CA TYR A 118 1.89 20.25 9.89
C TYR A 118 0.62 20.68 9.13
N PRO A 119 -0.57 20.63 9.76
CA PRO A 119 -1.85 20.84 9.07
C PRO A 119 -1.98 22.19 8.36
N SER A 120 -1.59 23.31 9.00
CA SER A 120 -1.78 24.64 8.39
C SER A 120 -0.87 24.87 7.19
N LEU A 121 0.37 24.36 7.26
CA LEU A 121 1.28 24.40 6.12
C LEU A 121 0.85 23.45 5.00
N THR A 122 0.31 22.29 5.35
CA THR A 122 -0.20 21.32 4.37
C THR A 122 -1.42 21.89 3.66
N GLU A 123 -2.36 22.50 4.39
CA GLU A 123 -3.50 23.21 3.82
C GLU A 123 -3.03 24.33 2.87
N TYR A 124 -2.07 25.16 3.30
CA TYR A 124 -1.47 26.19 2.45
C TYR A 124 -0.84 25.62 1.18
N PHE A 125 -0.02 24.57 1.31
CA PHE A 125 0.65 23.95 0.18
C PHE A 125 -0.35 23.33 -0.81
N VAL A 126 -1.30 22.54 -0.30
CA VAL A 126 -2.32 21.89 -1.13
C VAL A 126 -3.18 22.95 -1.82
N ASN A 127 -3.66 23.95 -1.08
CA ASN A 127 -4.66 24.88 -1.57
C ASN A 127 -4.11 26.03 -2.41
N GLU A 128 -3.05 26.69 -1.92
CA GLU A 128 -2.52 27.93 -2.52
C GLU A 128 -1.37 27.67 -3.50
N LYS A 129 -0.68 26.53 -3.40
CA LYS A 129 0.46 26.18 -4.28
C LYS A 129 0.16 25.10 -5.29
N ASP A 130 -1.09 24.62 -5.32
CA ASP A 130 -1.47 23.44 -6.11
C ASP A 130 -0.57 22.22 -5.80
N GLY A 131 -0.36 21.99 -4.50
CA GLY A 131 0.64 21.05 -4.02
C GLY A 131 0.47 19.60 -4.50
N VAL A 132 -0.75 19.20 -4.84
CA VAL A 132 -1.03 17.87 -5.42
C VAL A 132 -0.39 17.72 -6.80
N GLU A 133 -0.57 18.71 -7.69
CA GLU A 133 0.05 18.68 -9.02
C GLU A 133 1.57 18.75 -8.91
N LEU A 134 2.10 19.58 -7.99
CA LEU A 134 3.55 19.66 -7.77
C LEU A 134 4.15 18.32 -7.31
N VAL A 135 3.46 17.57 -6.43
CA VAL A 135 3.90 16.23 -6.03
C VAL A 135 3.87 15.26 -7.21
N PHE A 136 2.85 15.31 -8.08
CA PHE A 136 2.83 14.48 -9.28
C PHE A 136 3.93 14.85 -10.28
N GLN A 137 4.24 16.14 -10.45
CA GLN A 137 5.36 16.59 -11.28
C GLN A 137 6.68 16.06 -10.72
N ALA A 138 6.91 16.20 -9.42
CA ALA A 138 8.12 15.70 -8.79
C ALA A 138 8.23 14.17 -8.90
N TYR A 139 7.13 13.43 -8.73
CA TYR A 139 7.08 11.99 -8.95
C TYR A 139 7.50 11.58 -10.37
N ARG A 140 6.99 12.28 -11.39
CA ARG A 140 7.31 12.00 -12.81
C ARG A 140 8.78 12.27 -13.14
N HIS A 141 9.39 13.27 -12.49
CA HIS A 141 10.78 13.65 -12.71
C HIS A 141 11.78 12.90 -11.81
N SER A 142 11.32 12.28 -10.74
CA SER A 142 12.15 11.48 -9.83
C SER A 142 12.56 10.16 -10.46
N LYS A 143 13.88 9.90 -10.42
CA LYS A 143 14.50 8.60 -10.77
C LYS A 143 14.78 7.75 -9.54
N ASN A 144 14.59 8.29 -8.34
CA ASN A 144 14.89 7.60 -7.08
C ASN A 144 13.63 6.84 -6.61
N PRO A 145 13.68 5.49 -6.50
CA PRO A 145 12.55 4.69 -6.03
C PRO A 145 12.00 5.15 -4.68
N TYR A 146 12.88 5.56 -3.76
CA TYR A 146 12.49 6.00 -2.42
C TYR A 146 11.72 7.33 -2.45
N ALA A 147 12.17 8.30 -3.25
CA ALA A 147 11.47 9.57 -3.42
C ALA A 147 10.09 9.36 -4.08
N ARG A 148 9.95 8.39 -4.97
CA ARG A 148 8.65 8.03 -5.58
C ARG A 148 7.66 7.49 -4.55
N VAL A 149 8.11 6.66 -3.61
CA VAL A 149 7.28 6.20 -2.47
C VAL A 149 6.89 7.39 -1.59
N MET A 150 7.81 8.31 -1.34
CA MET A 150 7.54 9.55 -0.62
C MET A 150 6.47 10.43 -1.27
N ALA A 151 6.41 10.48 -2.60
CA ALA A 151 5.33 11.20 -3.28
C ALA A 151 3.95 10.64 -2.93
N MET A 152 3.81 9.31 -2.95
CA MET A 152 2.55 8.65 -2.58
C MET A 152 2.24 8.83 -1.09
N ARG A 153 3.27 8.81 -0.23
CA ARG A 153 3.14 9.12 1.19
C ARG A 153 2.63 10.55 1.39
N SER A 154 3.21 11.55 0.73
CA SER A 154 2.77 12.95 0.83
C SER A 154 1.29 13.10 0.51
N LEU A 155 0.84 12.56 -0.63
CA LEU A 155 -0.58 12.62 -1.00
C LEU A 155 -1.48 11.96 0.03
N THR A 156 -1.05 10.83 0.61
CA THR A 156 -1.81 10.14 1.67
C THR A 156 -1.90 10.99 2.94
N LEU A 157 -0.79 11.60 3.36
CA LEU A 157 -0.77 12.48 4.53
C LEU A 157 -1.59 13.75 4.30
N PHE A 158 -1.60 14.27 3.08
CA PHE A 158 -2.47 15.39 2.73
C PHE A 158 -3.94 15.01 2.96
N SER A 159 -4.36 13.82 2.48
CA SER A 159 -5.73 13.33 2.71
C SER A 159 -6.08 13.23 4.21
N PHE A 160 -5.13 12.98 5.10
CA PHE A 160 -5.37 12.89 6.55
C PHE A 160 -5.37 14.24 7.27
N THR A 161 -4.79 15.28 6.68
CA THR A 161 -4.60 16.59 7.32
C THR A 161 -5.60 17.64 6.85
N GLN A 162 -6.34 17.40 5.76
CA GLN A 162 -7.38 18.34 5.33
C GLN A 162 -8.59 18.32 6.27
N ALA A 163 -9.20 19.49 6.46
CA ALA A 163 -10.42 19.63 7.27
C ALA A 163 -11.66 18.99 6.62
N VAL A 164 -11.66 18.82 5.29
CA VAL A 164 -12.79 18.25 4.53
C VAL A 164 -12.32 17.02 3.77
N ASP A 165 -12.89 15.87 4.13
CA ASP A 165 -12.68 14.59 3.47
C ASP A 165 -12.94 14.69 1.96
N GLY A 166 -12.11 14.03 1.15
CA GLY A 166 -12.24 14.04 -0.31
C GLY A 166 -11.64 15.28 -1.00
N THR A 167 -11.06 16.24 -0.28
CA THR A 167 -10.49 17.45 -0.89
C THR A 167 -9.25 17.12 -1.73
N VAL A 168 -8.34 16.32 -1.19
CA VAL A 168 -7.11 15.90 -1.89
C VAL A 168 -7.46 14.97 -3.04
N GLU A 169 -8.38 14.03 -2.82
CA GLU A 169 -8.88 13.11 -3.84
C GLU A 169 -9.50 13.85 -5.03
N ARG A 170 -10.23 14.95 -4.79
CA ARG A 170 -10.75 15.81 -5.86
C ARG A 170 -9.64 16.43 -6.70
N ARG A 171 -8.60 16.96 -6.04
CA ARG A 171 -7.44 17.56 -6.73
C ARG A 171 -6.66 16.50 -7.51
N ILE A 172 -6.53 15.29 -6.95
CA ILE A 172 -5.94 14.15 -7.67
C ILE A 172 -6.70 13.88 -8.97
N LEU A 173 -8.04 13.87 -8.96
CA LEU A 173 -8.85 13.69 -10.16
C LEU A 173 -8.68 14.84 -11.17
N GLN A 174 -8.63 16.08 -10.70
CA GLN A 174 -8.39 17.25 -11.55
C GLN A 174 -7.03 17.17 -12.27
N SER A 175 -6.04 16.53 -11.65
CA SER A 175 -4.71 16.26 -12.22
C SER A 175 -4.62 15.00 -13.07
N ASN A 176 -5.72 14.26 -13.32
CA ASN A 176 -5.70 12.89 -13.87
C ASN A 176 -4.71 11.96 -13.11
N GLY A 177 -4.61 12.17 -11.80
CA GLY A 177 -3.59 11.57 -10.95
C GLY A 177 -3.84 10.10 -10.66
N VAL A 178 -5.06 9.58 -10.82
CA VAL A 178 -5.39 8.18 -10.53
C VAL A 178 -4.54 7.24 -11.39
N LYS A 179 -4.38 7.55 -12.68
CA LYS A 179 -3.48 6.79 -13.57
C LYS A 179 -2.04 6.76 -13.03
N THR A 180 -1.55 7.90 -12.55
CA THR A 180 -0.19 8.00 -11.99
C THR A 180 -0.04 7.14 -10.72
N ILE A 181 -1.06 7.10 -9.87
CA ILE A 181 -1.08 6.25 -8.67
C ILE A 181 -1.14 4.77 -9.04
N VAL A 182 -1.95 4.39 -10.05
CA VAL A 182 -2.01 3.01 -10.55
C VAL A 182 -0.68 2.61 -11.18
N ASP A 183 -0.02 3.48 -11.94
CA ASP A 183 1.31 3.21 -12.51
C ASP A 183 2.37 3.05 -11.40
N ALA A 184 2.31 3.86 -10.35
CA ALA A 184 3.17 3.70 -9.17
C ALA A 184 2.95 2.33 -8.50
N TYR A 185 1.68 1.92 -8.40
CA TYR A 185 1.31 0.67 -7.79
C TYR A 185 1.74 -0.54 -8.64
N LYS A 186 1.62 -0.46 -9.97
CA LYS A 186 2.15 -1.48 -10.92
C LYS A 186 3.66 -1.66 -10.81
N GLN A 187 4.40 -0.61 -10.45
CA GLN A 187 5.86 -0.61 -10.34
C GLN A 187 6.37 -1.02 -8.95
N SER A 188 5.49 -1.34 -8.01
CA SER A 188 5.90 -1.73 -6.67
C SER A 188 6.54 -3.11 -6.63
N THR A 189 7.43 -3.31 -5.66
CA THR A 189 8.02 -4.62 -5.34
C THR A 189 7.08 -5.56 -4.57
N GLY A 190 5.86 -5.11 -4.22
CA GLY A 190 4.96 -5.85 -3.33
C GLY A 190 5.28 -5.70 -1.84
N ASP A 191 6.31 -4.92 -1.47
CA ASP A 191 6.55 -4.59 -0.05
C ASP A 191 5.39 -3.75 0.48
N PRO A 192 4.77 -4.13 1.62
CA PRO A 192 3.77 -3.32 2.30
C PRO A 192 4.19 -1.86 2.54
N THR A 193 5.47 -1.56 2.76
CA THR A 193 5.93 -0.17 2.97
C THR A 193 5.80 0.69 1.72
N GLU A 194 5.89 0.10 0.54
CA GLU A 194 5.74 0.78 -0.75
C GLU A 194 4.29 0.85 -1.19
N THR A 195 3.55 -0.25 -1.00
CA THR A 195 2.19 -0.43 -1.50
C THR A 195 1.10 0.16 -0.59
N ARG A 196 1.41 0.42 0.69
CA ARG A 196 0.46 1.00 1.65
C ARG A 196 -0.15 2.31 1.18
N PHE A 197 0.68 3.23 0.67
CA PHE A 197 0.21 4.58 0.31
C PHE A 197 -0.63 4.57 -0.98
N PRO A 198 -0.19 3.96 -2.10
CA PRO A 198 -1.05 3.80 -3.27
C PRO A 198 -2.38 3.12 -2.96
N THR A 199 -2.38 2.04 -2.16
CA THR A 199 -3.62 1.33 -1.85
C THR A 199 -4.57 2.13 -0.96
N LEU A 200 -4.07 2.93 -0.02
CA LEU A 200 -4.89 3.87 0.76
C LEU A 200 -5.50 4.95 -0.13
N LEU A 201 -4.70 5.55 -1.02
CA LEU A 201 -5.16 6.58 -1.95
C LEU A 201 -6.23 6.04 -2.90
N LEU A 202 -5.98 4.89 -3.54
CA LEU A 202 -6.93 4.27 -4.46
C LEU A 202 -8.25 3.93 -3.78
N SER A 203 -8.21 3.32 -2.59
CA SER A 203 -9.39 3.08 -1.76
C SER A 203 -10.12 4.38 -1.41
N SER A 204 -9.39 5.42 -1.00
CA SER A 204 -9.99 6.71 -0.64
C SER A 204 -10.69 7.35 -1.84
N ILE A 205 -10.03 7.40 -2.99
CA ILE A 205 -10.55 7.97 -4.23
C ILE A 205 -11.81 7.24 -4.68
N MET A 206 -11.80 5.89 -4.70
CA MET A 206 -12.97 5.10 -5.09
C MET A 206 -14.15 5.24 -4.13
N ARG A 207 -13.92 5.54 -2.85
CA ARG A 207 -14.99 5.73 -1.86
C ARG A 207 -15.60 7.14 -1.93
N HIS A 208 -14.78 8.17 -2.10
CA HIS A 208 -15.25 9.56 -2.17
C HIS A 208 -15.83 9.92 -3.55
N TYR A 209 -15.20 9.42 -4.62
CA TYR A 209 -15.57 9.70 -6.00
C TYR A 209 -15.72 8.38 -6.79
N PRO A 210 -16.68 7.52 -6.41
CA PRO A 210 -16.87 6.21 -7.05
C PRO A 210 -17.18 6.31 -8.54
N LYS A 211 -17.72 7.45 -8.99
CA LYS A 211 -18.06 7.68 -10.39
C LYS A 211 -16.82 7.97 -11.22
N GLU A 212 -16.16 9.08 -10.95
CA GLU A 212 -15.03 9.61 -11.70
C GLU A 212 -13.75 8.83 -11.38
N GLY A 213 -13.40 8.72 -10.09
CA GLY A 213 -12.21 8.01 -9.65
C GLY A 213 -12.27 6.50 -9.86
N GLY A 214 -13.45 5.91 -9.70
CA GLY A 214 -13.69 4.52 -10.07
C GLY A 214 -13.47 4.27 -11.57
N LYS A 215 -13.90 5.20 -12.43
CA LYS A 215 -13.68 5.08 -13.87
C LYS A 215 -12.19 5.19 -14.23
N GLU A 216 -11.49 6.19 -13.71
CA GLU A 216 -10.04 6.32 -13.97
C GLU A 216 -9.23 5.13 -13.45
N PHE A 217 -9.59 4.55 -12.31
CA PHE A 217 -8.96 3.33 -11.80
C PHE A 217 -9.15 2.15 -12.75
N ILE A 218 -10.37 1.97 -13.27
CA ILE A 218 -10.70 0.88 -14.21
C ILE A 218 -10.00 1.10 -15.55
N ASP A 219 -9.99 2.33 -16.07
CA ASP A 219 -9.36 2.69 -17.34
C ASP A 219 -7.82 2.59 -17.29
N ALA A 220 -7.23 2.64 -16.09
CA ALA A 220 -5.79 2.47 -15.88
C ALA A 220 -5.37 1.00 -15.59
N ASP A 221 -6.27 0.03 -15.76
CA ASP A 221 -6.07 -1.38 -15.41
C ASP A 221 -5.68 -1.59 -13.94
N GLY A 222 -6.36 -0.86 -13.05
CA GLY A 222 -6.12 -0.93 -11.62
C GLY A 222 -6.40 -2.31 -11.01
N VAL A 223 -7.35 -3.07 -11.55
CA VAL A 223 -7.64 -4.44 -11.10
C VAL A 223 -6.44 -5.36 -11.34
N GLU A 224 -5.88 -5.33 -12.54
CA GLU A 224 -4.68 -6.08 -12.91
C GLU A 224 -3.49 -5.68 -12.03
N ALA A 225 -3.32 -4.38 -11.77
CA ALA A 225 -2.28 -3.88 -10.86
C ALA A 225 -2.39 -4.49 -9.45
N VAL A 226 -3.61 -4.65 -8.93
CA VAL A 226 -3.83 -5.29 -7.63
C VAL A 226 -3.48 -6.78 -7.67
N VAL A 227 -3.91 -7.51 -8.71
CA VAL A 227 -3.64 -8.95 -8.82
C VAL A 227 -2.14 -9.21 -8.98
N ASN A 228 -1.44 -8.42 -9.80
CA ASN A 228 0.02 -8.49 -9.94
C ASN A 228 0.74 -8.24 -8.61
N ASN A 229 0.26 -7.28 -7.80
CA ASN A 229 0.82 -7.05 -6.47
C ASN A 229 0.51 -8.21 -5.50
N LEU A 230 -0.71 -8.76 -5.51
CA LEU A 230 -1.04 -9.95 -4.71
C LEU A 230 -0.10 -11.13 -4.99
N ASN A 231 0.31 -11.29 -6.26
CA ASN A 231 1.21 -12.37 -6.70
C ASN A 231 2.64 -12.25 -6.12
N ILE A 232 3.11 -11.03 -5.82
CA ILE A 232 4.48 -10.78 -5.34
C ILE A 232 4.54 -10.25 -3.90
N CYS A 233 3.39 -10.00 -3.26
CA CYS A 233 3.35 -9.34 -1.96
C CYS A 233 3.87 -10.23 -0.82
N ARG A 234 4.33 -9.58 0.24
CA ARG A 234 4.50 -10.23 1.55
C ARG A 234 3.15 -10.37 2.22
N TYR A 235 2.97 -11.39 3.06
CA TYR A 235 1.71 -11.69 3.75
C TYR A 235 1.05 -10.47 4.43
N LYS A 236 1.83 -9.54 5.01
CA LYS A 236 1.31 -8.33 5.69
C LYS A 236 0.60 -7.37 4.74
N GLY A 237 0.88 -7.45 3.44
CA GLY A 237 0.28 -6.61 2.41
C GLY A 237 -1.04 -7.14 1.90
N ILE A 238 -1.32 -8.45 2.03
CA ILE A 238 -2.51 -9.09 1.43
C ILE A 238 -3.81 -8.34 1.74
N PRO A 239 -4.13 -7.98 3.01
CA PRO A 239 -5.39 -7.30 3.33
C PRO A 239 -5.55 -5.95 2.63
N GLN A 240 -4.45 -5.21 2.43
CA GLN A 240 -4.49 -3.90 1.82
C GLN A 240 -4.83 -3.98 0.33
N HIS A 241 -4.38 -5.04 -0.35
CA HIS A 241 -4.63 -5.30 -1.76
C HIS A 241 -6.07 -5.76 -1.96
N ILE A 242 -6.53 -6.71 -1.14
CA ILE A 242 -7.92 -7.20 -1.18
C ILE A 242 -8.93 -6.08 -0.91
N ARG A 243 -8.61 -5.16 0.01
CA ARG A 243 -9.44 -3.97 0.25
C ARG A 243 -9.68 -3.16 -1.03
N VAL A 244 -8.66 -2.95 -1.86
CA VAL A 244 -8.80 -2.24 -3.14
C VAL A 244 -9.73 -3.00 -4.08
N LEU A 245 -9.66 -4.33 -4.14
CA LEU A 245 -10.59 -5.14 -4.94
C LEU A 245 -12.03 -5.03 -4.44
N HIS A 246 -12.24 -5.07 -3.13
CA HIS A 246 -13.58 -4.89 -2.56
C HIS A 246 -14.16 -3.50 -2.81
N ASP A 247 -13.33 -2.45 -2.76
CA ASP A 247 -13.75 -1.10 -3.13
C ASP A 247 -14.09 -1.03 -4.62
N ALA A 248 -13.31 -1.69 -5.49
CA ALA A 248 -13.60 -1.78 -6.92
C ALA A 248 -14.93 -2.52 -7.20
N GLN A 249 -15.22 -3.63 -6.51
CA GLN A 249 -16.47 -4.38 -6.66
C GLN A 249 -17.72 -3.58 -6.27
N ARG A 250 -17.57 -2.50 -5.49
CA ARG A 250 -18.67 -1.62 -5.06
C ARG A 250 -18.89 -0.43 -6.01
N LEU A 251 -18.06 -0.28 -7.04
CA LEU A 251 -18.19 0.82 -7.99
C LEU A 251 -19.54 0.77 -8.75
N PRO A 252 -20.11 1.93 -9.10
CA PRO A 252 -21.34 1.98 -9.87
C PRO A 252 -21.10 1.51 -11.31
N LYS A 253 -22.12 0.90 -11.92
CA LYS A 253 -22.05 0.33 -13.28
C LYS A 253 -21.49 1.30 -14.34
N GLN A 254 -21.79 2.60 -14.21
CA GLN A 254 -21.33 3.64 -15.13
C GLN A 254 -19.80 3.84 -15.13
N SER A 255 -19.12 3.46 -14.04
CA SER A 255 -17.66 3.60 -13.89
C SER A 255 -16.92 2.34 -14.33
N ILE A 256 -17.53 1.18 -14.06
CA ILE A 256 -16.99 -0.13 -14.43
C ILE A 256 -17.05 -0.34 -15.96
N GLY A 257 -18.07 0.24 -16.61
CA GLY A 257 -18.31 0.07 -18.03
C GLY A 257 -18.99 -1.28 -18.34
N LYS A 258 -18.67 -1.87 -19.49
CA LYS A 258 -19.33 -3.11 -19.96
C LYS A 258 -18.83 -4.37 -19.24
N LYS A 259 -17.58 -4.37 -18.79
CA LYS A 259 -16.90 -5.53 -18.23
C LYS A 259 -16.85 -5.42 -16.71
N SER A 260 -17.42 -6.39 -16.00
CA SER A 260 -17.44 -6.44 -14.53
C SER A 260 -16.03 -6.48 -13.93
N VAL A 261 -15.91 -6.11 -12.66
CA VAL A 261 -14.66 -6.27 -11.91
C VAL A 261 -14.27 -7.75 -11.80
N ASP A 262 -15.25 -8.64 -11.60
CA ASP A 262 -14.99 -10.08 -11.50
C ASP A 262 -14.47 -10.66 -12.82
N ALA A 263 -14.97 -10.20 -13.98
CA ALA A 263 -14.40 -10.57 -15.28
C ALA A 263 -12.97 -10.02 -15.48
N ARG A 264 -12.63 -8.90 -14.83
CA ARG A 264 -11.27 -8.34 -14.86
C ARG A 264 -10.32 -9.07 -13.93
N LEU A 265 -10.82 -9.59 -12.81
CA LEU A 265 -10.05 -10.49 -11.95
C LEU A 265 -9.68 -11.76 -12.71
N GLU A 266 -10.64 -12.34 -13.43
CA GLU A 266 -10.40 -13.54 -14.21
C GLU A 266 -9.34 -13.32 -15.30
N GLU A 267 -9.49 -12.28 -16.12
CA GLU A 267 -8.47 -11.97 -17.15
C GLU A 267 -7.08 -11.61 -16.60
N ALA A 268 -6.95 -11.36 -15.29
CA ALA A 268 -5.68 -11.11 -14.61
C ALA A 268 -5.12 -12.35 -13.91
N ASP A 269 -5.62 -13.56 -14.21
CA ASP A 269 -5.21 -14.84 -13.62
C ASP A 269 -5.38 -14.89 -12.08
N PHE A 270 -6.43 -14.22 -11.56
CA PHE A 270 -6.65 -14.10 -10.11
C PHE A 270 -6.78 -15.46 -9.39
N LEU A 271 -7.39 -16.47 -10.01
CA LEU A 271 -7.62 -17.77 -9.37
C LEU A 271 -6.31 -18.47 -9.01
N GLY A 272 -5.32 -18.43 -9.91
CA GLY A 272 -3.98 -18.98 -9.65
C GLY A 272 -3.28 -18.27 -8.49
N VAL A 273 -3.36 -16.94 -8.46
CA VAL A 273 -2.79 -16.12 -7.36
C VAL A 273 -3.50 -16.41 -6.03
N ALA A 274 -4.84 -16.45 -6.03
CA ALA A 274 -5.63 -16.71 -4.83
C ALA A 274 -5.35 -18.11 -4.24
N MET A 275 -5.25 -19.12 -5.09
CA MET A 275 -4.87 -20.48 -4.67
C MET A 275 -3.44 -20.53 -4.12
N GLY A 276 -2.48 -19.87 -4.78
CA GLY A 276 -1.11 -19.76 -4.29
C GLY A 276 -1.01 -19.11 -2.91
N LEU A 277 -1.79 -18.05 -2.66
CA LEU A 277 -1.86 -17.38 -1.36
C LEU A 277 -2.50 -18.27 -0.28
N LEU A 278 -3.58 -18.99 -0.61
CA LEU A 278 -4.24 -19.92 0.33
C LEU A 278 -3.32 -21.09 0.74
N ASP A 279 -2.51 -21.61 -0.19
CA ASP A 279 -1.55 -22.69 0.10
C ASP A 279 -0.34 -22.18 0.89
N SER A 280 0.14 -20.97 0.59
CA SER A 280 1.35 -20.40 1.19
C SER A 280 1.11 -19.78 2.58
N PHE A 281 -0.07 -19.21 2.81
CA PHE A 281 -0.39 -18.46 4.04
C PHE A 281 -1.71 -18.91 4.71
N PRO A 282 -1.94 -20.22 4.94
CA PRO A 282 -3.18 -20.72 5.52
C PRO A 282 -3.45 -20.22 6.96
N GLU A 283 -2.45 -19.70 7.68
CA GLU A 283 -2.58 -19.04 8.98
C GLU A 283 -3.17 -17.62 8.93
N PHE A 284 -3.17 -16.96 7.77
CA PHE A 284 -3.70 -15.60 7.60
C PHE A 284 -5.22 -15.58 7.41
N TYR A 285 -5.93 -16.11 8.42
CA TYR A 285 -7.34 -16.47 8.37
C TYR A 285 -8.28 -15.35 7.86
N GLU A 286 -8.09 -14.11 8.29
CA GLU A 286 -8.91 -12.98 7.83
C GLU A 286 -8.75 -12.73 6.33
N ALA A 287 -7.51 -12.74 5.84
CA ALA A 287 -7.22 -12.52 4.43
C ALA A 287 -7.68 -13.69 3.56
N THR A 288 -7.53 -14.93 4.04
CA THR A 288 -7.99 -16.12 3.34
C THR A 288 -9.52 -16.18 3.23
N GLY A 289 -10.26 -15.72 4.25
CA GLY A 289 -11.70 -15.56 4.20
C GLY A 289 -12.17 -14.60 3.09
N ASP A 290 -11.51 -13.45 2.96
CA ASP A 290 -11.81 -12.48 1.90
C ASP A 290 -11.42 -13.00 0.50
N LEU A 291 -10.29 -13.72 0.37
CA LEU A 291 -9.92 -14.38 -0.88
C LEU A 291 -10.98 -15.41 -1.32
N LEU A 292 -11.42 -16.27 -0.39
CA LEU A 292 -12.46 -17.26 -0.67
C LEU A 292 -13.76 -16.59 -1.13
N LYS A 293 -14.11 -15.45 -0.52
CA LYS A 293 -15.29 -14.67 -0.91
C LYS A 293 -15.17 -14.15 -2.35
N LEU A 294 -14.02 -13.58 -2.72
CA LEU A 294 -13.75 -13.14 -4.09
C LEU A 294 -13.85 -14.30 -5.08
N MET A 295 -13.23 -15.44 -4.77
CA MET A 295 -13.28 -16.64 -5.63
C MET A 295 -14.70 -17.15 -5.83
N THR A 296 -15.53 -17.20 -4.77
CA THR A 296 -16.93 -17.62 -4.90
C THR A 296 -17.81 -16.64 -5.70
N SER A 297 -17.34 -15.41 -5.93
CA SER A 297 -17.98 -14.44 -6.84
C SER A 297 -17.53 -14.65 -8.28
N VAL A 298 -16.22 -14.82 -8.50
CA VAL A 298 -15.62 -14.93 -9.84
C VAL A 298 -16.00 -16.24 -10.51
N VAL A 299 -15.81 -17.38 -9.84
CA VAL A 299 -15.90 -18.70 -10.50
C VAL A 299 -17.27 -18.95 -11.12
N PRO A 300 -18.41 -18.83 -10.41
CA PRO A 300 -19.71 -19.14 -11.03
C PRO A 300 -20.10 -18.22 -12.19
N ALA A 301 -19.49 -17.04 -12.29
CA ALA A 301 -19.86 -16.00 -13.24
C ALA A 301 -18.90 -15.90 -14.44
N HIS A 302 -17.63 -16.24 -14.26
CA HIS A 302 -16.57 -15.89 -15.21
C HIS A 302 -15.52 -16.97 -15.47
N ALA A 303 -15.46 -18.06 -14.69
CA ALA A 303 -14.46 -19.10 -14.85
C ALA A 303 -15.07 -20.50 -14.85
N ASP A 304 -14.39 -21.49 -15.43
CA ASP A 304 -14.85 -22.87 -15.32
C ASP A 304 -14.40 -23.49 -13.99
N PRO A 305 -15.25 -24.29 -13.30
CA PRO A 305 -14.82 -25.04 -12.11
C PRO A 305 -13.62 -25.97 -12.37
N LEU A 306 -13.35 -26.32 -13.63
CA LEU A 306 -12.15 -27.08 -14.03
C LEU A 306 -10.86 -26.29 -13.77
N GLU A 307 -10.85 -24.97 -13.97
CA GLU A 307 -9.66 -24.14 -13.74
C GLU A 307 -9.23 -24.18 -12.28
N LEU A 308 -10.18 -24.22 -11.34
CA LEU A 308 -9.87 -24.45 -9.93
C LEU A 308 -9.10 -25.77 -9.74
N LEU A 309 -9.51 -26.83 -10.43
CA LEU A 309 -8.84 -28.12 -10.36
C LEU A 309 -7.42 -28.05 -10.95
N GLU A 310 -7.23 -27.32 -12.05
CA GLU A 310 -5.93 -27.07 -12.68
C GLU A 310 -4.97 -26.31 -11.75
N TYR A 311 -5.49 -25.32 -10.99
CA TYR A 311 -4.75 -24.61 -9.94
C TYR A 311 -4.64 -25.39 -8.62
N ARG A 312 -4.87 -26.72 -8.63
CA ARG A 312 -4.76 -27.59 -7.46
C ARG A 312 -5.66 -27.18 -6.29
N ALA A 313 -6.84 -26.61 -6.56
CA ALA A 313 -7.75 -26.18 -5.50
C ALA A 313 -8.20 -27.33 -4.57
N MET A 314 -8.35 -28.56 -5.09
CA MET A 314 -8.75 -29.72 -4.28
C MET A 314 -7.83 -29.99 -3.08
N PRO A 315 -6.52 -30.21 -3.25
CA PRO A 315 -5.61 -30.39 -2.12
C PRO A 315 -5.47 -29.15 -1.25
N ILE A 316 -5.46 -27.94 -1.82
CA ILE A 316 -5.31 -26.68 -1.06
C ILE A 316 -6.51 -26.48 -0.13
N LEU A 317 -7.73 -26.51 -0.68
CA LEU A 317 -8.96 -26.34 0.09
C LEU A 317 -9.17 -27.50 1.09
N SER A 318 -8.75 -28.73 0.76
CA SER A 318 -8.86 -29.86 1.69
C SER A 318 -7.95 -29.68 2.89
N LYS A 319 -6.68 -29.28 2.68
CA LYS A 319 -5.76 -28.93 3.76
C LYS A 319 -6.29 -27.77 4.61
N TYR A 320 -6.79 -26.72 3.95
CA TYR A 320 -7.37 -25.55 4.64
C TYR A 320 -8.57 -25.95 5.51
N TYR A 321 -9.51 -26.74 4.96
CA TYR A 321 -10.66 -27.26 5.70
C TYR A 321 -10.23 -28.09 6.90
N VAL A 322 -9.33 -29.06 6.71
CA VAL A 322 -8.86 -29.94 7.79
C VAL A 322 -8.15 -29.15 8.89
N ARG A 323 -7.37 -28.13 8.54
CA ARG A 323 -6.69 -27.27 9.50
C ARG A 323 -7.67 -26.50 10.40
N TRP A 324 -8.72 -25.94 9.82
CA TRP A 324 -9.63 -25.03 10.52
C TRP A 324 -10.95 -25.68 10.98
N ARG A 325 -11.23 -26.93 10.63
CA ARG A 325 -12.52 -27.60 10.94
C ARG A 325 -12.87 -27.66 12.43
N GLU A 326 -11.91 -27.53 13.32
CA GLU A 326 -12.15 -27.53 14.77
C GLU A 326 -12.27 -26.11 15.37
N ASP A 327 -11.93 -25.07 14.59
CA ASP A 327 -11.97 -23.68 15.02
C ASP A 327 -13.40 -23.12 15.01
N GLN A 328 -13.82 -22.47 16.09
CA GLN A 328 -15.18 -21.95 16.24
C GLN A 328 -15.48 -20.82 15.24
N SER A 329 -14.52 -19.96 14.94
CA SER A 329 -14.71 -18.84 14.00
C SER A 329 -14.95 -19.40 12.61
N PHE A 330 -14.13 -20.36 12.16
CA PHE A 330 -14.34 -21.06 10.89
C PHE A 330 -15.70 -21.73 10.75
N GLN A 331 -16.21 -22.32 11.84
CA GLN A 331 -17.54 -22.93 11.84
C GLN A 331 -18.69 -21.92 11.77
N THR A 332 -18.47 -20.63 12.08
CA THR A 332 -19.57 -19.67 12.33
C THR A 332 -19.55 -18.39 11.50
N ASP A 333 -18.40 -17.92 11.01
CA ASP A 333 -18.29 -16.65 10.29
C ASP A 333 -18.67 -16.71 8.79
N GLY A 334 -18.95 -17.91 8.29
CA GLY A 334 -19.29 -18.17 6.88
C GLY A 334 -18.13 -18.65 6.01
N THR A 335 -16.89 -18.68 6.52
CA THR A 335 -15.71 -19.15 5.77
C THR A 335 -15.85 -20.62 5.40
N ARG A 336 -16.34 -21.47 6.31
CA ARG A 336 -16.66 -22.88 5.99
C ARG A 336 -17.66 -22.98 4.83
N THR A 337 -18.69 -22.14 4.82
CA THR A 337 -19.68 -22.09 3.73
C THR A 337 -19.02 -21.73 2.40
N LEU A 338 -18.06 -20.81 2.38
CA LEU A 338 -17.32 -20.45 1.16
C LEU A 338 -16.49 -21.61 0.63
N VAL A 339 -15.76 -22.31 1.51
CA VAL A 339 -14.99 -23.52 1.15
C VAL A 339 -15.92 -24.61 0.59
N ALA A 340 -17.03 -24.89 1.28
CA ALA A 340 -18.01 -25.88 0.85
C ALA A 340 -18.62 -25.54 -0.53
N LYS A 341 -18.90 -24.26 -0.80
CA LYS A 341 -19.38 -23.81 -2.12
C LYS A 341 -18.37 -24.07 -3.24
N LEU A 342 -17.08 -23.78 -3.02
CA LEU A 342 -16.04 -24.06 -4.02
C LEU A 342 -15.90 -25.57 -4.28
N PHE A 343 -15.95 -26.39 -3.23
CA PHE A 343 -16.01 -27.84 -3.39
C PHE A 343 -17.23 -28.29 -4.18
N GLU A 344 -18.42 -27.75 -3.86
CA GLU A 344 -19.66 -28.10 -4.54
C GLU A 344 -19.62 -27.74 -6.04
N LEU A 345 -19.04 -26.60 -6.42
CA LEU A 345 -18.84 -26.23 -7.83
C LEU A 345 -17.99 -27.27 -8.57
N MET A 346 -16.84 -27.66 -8.01
CA MET A 346 -15.98 -28.66 -8.64
C MET A 346 -16.62 -30.07 -8.67
N LEU A 347 -17.29 -30.48 -7.59
CA LEU A 347 -17.94 -31.79 -7.49
C LEU A 347 -19.12 -31.95 -8.47
N ASN A 348 -19.85 -30.87 -8.73
CA ASN A 348 -21.02 -30.88 -9.61
C ASN A 348 -20.67 -30.65 -11.09
N ASP A 349 -19.46 -30.19 -11.39
CA ASP A 349 -19.02 -29.99 -12.76
C ASP A 349 -18.72 -31.32 -13.47
N LYS A 350 -19.29 -31.50 -14.67
CA LYS A 350 -19.19 -32.75 -15.44
C LYS A 350 -17.78 -33.00 -15.97
N THR A 351 -17.00 -31.94 -16.20
CA THR A 351 -15.63 -32.05 -16.72
C THR A 351 -14.71 -32.47 -15.58
N CYS A 352 -14.83 -31.82 -14.42
CA CYS A 352 -14.18 -32.23 -13.18
C CYS A 352 -14.48 -33.68 -12.79
N GLN A 353 -15.72 -34.15 -12.93
CA GLN A 353 -16.09 -35.53 -12.63
C GLN A 353 -15.29 -36.58 -13.42
N ARG A 354 -14.86 -36.27 -14.65
CA ARG A 354 -14.00 -37.16 -15.45
C ARG A 354 -12.62 -37.32 -14.83
N CYS A 355 -12.12 -36.29 -14.15
CA CYS A 355 -10.84 -36.32 -13.44
C CYS A 355 -10.89 -37.12 -12.13
N TYR A 356 -12.09 -37.48 -11.65
CA TYR A 356 -12.30 -38.18 -10.38
C TYR A 356 -12.39 -39.70 -10.50
N ASP A 357 -12.30 -40.24 -11.72
CA ASP A 357 -12.28 -41.69 -11.94
C ASP A 357 -11.11 -42.32 -11.17
N PRO A 358 -11.33 -43.29 -10.26
CA PRO A 358 -10.26 -43.95 -9.52
C PRO A 358 -9.20 -44.64 -10.39
N SER A 359 -9.48 -44.93 -11.65
CA SER A 359 -8.51 -45.48 -12.61
C SER A 359 -7.51 -44.44 -13.13
N VAL A 360 -7.80 -43.14 -12.98
CA VAL A 360 -6.99 -42.02 -13.47
C VAL A 360 -6.56 -41.08 -12.34
N ALA A 361 -7.42 -40.88 -11.33
CA ALA A 361 -7.21 -39.97 -10.21
C ALA A 361 -6.07 -40.44 -9.32
N SER A 362 -5.23 -39.50 -8.88
CA SER A 362 -4.19 -39.78 -7.89
C SER A 362 -4.81 -40.14 -6.53
N TYR A 363 -4.05 -40.87 -5.72
CA TYR A 363 -4.46 -41.17 -4.34
C TYR A 363 -4.74 -39.89 -3.53
N GLU A 364 -3.92 -38.86 -3.70
CA GLU A 364 -4.13 -37.54 -3.06
C GLU A 364 -5.50 -36.95 -3.45
N LEU A 365 -5.84 -36.97 -4.74
CA LEU A 365 -7.12 -36.45 -5.21
C LEU A 365 -8.29 -37.24 -4.65
N LEU A 366 -8.18 -38.57 -4.56
CA LEU A 366 -9.22 -39.42 -3.97
C LEU A 366 -9.47 -39.11 -2.49
N GLU A 367 -8.43 -38.82 -1.71
CA GLU A 367 -8.58 -38.38 -0.31
C GLU A 367 -9.16 -36.96 -0.21
N CYS A 368 -8.77 -36.05 -1.12
CA CYS A 368 -9.37 -34.72 -1.21
C CYS A 368 -10.87 -34.80 -1.52
N LEU A 369 -11.30 -35.72 -2.40
CA LEU A 369 -12.71 -35.93 -2.71
C LEU A 369 -13.52 -36.38 -1.50
N ARG A 370 -12.94 -37.20 -0.60
CA ARG A 370 -13.60 -37.56 0.67
C ARG A 370 -13.78 -36.34 1.56
N THR A 371 -12.74 -35.51 1.67
CA THR A 371 -12.76 -34.28 2.47
C THR A 371 -13.77 -33.28 1.91
N ALA A 372 -13.79 -33.06 0.60
CA ALA A 372 -14.73 -32.19 -0.10
C ALA A 372 -16.19 -32.64 0.11
N LYS A 373 -16.48 -33.94 -0.05
CA LYS A 373 -17.82 -34.50 0.19
C LYS A 373 -18.23 -34.34 1.65
N LEU A 374 -17.32 -34.58 2.60
CA LEU A 374 -17.58 -34.38 4.02
C LEU A 374 -17.89 -32.91 4.33
N ALA A 375 -17.08 -31.97 3.83
CA ALA A 375 -17.29 -30.54 4.03
C ALA A 375 -18.64 -30.05 3.49
N VAL A 376 -19.03 -30.49 2.28
CA VAL A 376 -20.34 -30.17 1.69
C VAL A 376 -21.47 -30.78 2.52
N GLN A 377 -21.31 -32.00 3.00
CA GLN A 377 -22.32 -32.66 3.83
C GLN A 377 -22.46 -31.99 5.20
N ASP A 378 -21.35 -31.66 5.85
CA ASP A 378 -21.31 -30.95 7.14
C ASP A 378 -22.00 -29.58 7.03
N GLU A 379 -21.79 -28.86 5.92
CA GLU A 379 -22.46 -27.59 5.65
C GLU A 379 -23.97 -27.75 5.41
N ARG A 380 -24.38 -28.72 4.57
CA ARG A 380 -25.80 -28.99 4.29
C ARG A 380 -26.58 -29.41 5.53
N GLU A 381 -25.97 -30.22 6.40
CA GLU A 381 -26.57 -30.72 7.63
C GLU A 381 -26.33 -29.78 8.83
N LYS A 382 -25.59 -28.68 8.64
CA LYS A 382 -25.14 -27.77 9.69
C LYS A 382 -24.46 -28.48 10.87
N ARG A 383 -23.73 -29.57 10.59
CA ARG A 383 -22.96 -30.29 11.60
C ARG A 383 -21.80 -29.41 12.06
N VAL A 384 -21.75 -29.10 13.35
CA VAL A 384 -20.61 -28.42 13.97
C VAL A 384 -19.77 -29.48 14.68
N THR A 385 -18.51 -29.59 14.29
CA THR A 385 -17.49 -30.34 15.03
C THR A 385 -17.28 -29.64 16.37
N ARG A 386 -17.92 -30.15 17.44
CA ARG A 386 -17.81 -29.58 18.79
C ARG A 386 -16.44 -29.92 19.39
N PHE A 387 -15.80 -28.92 20.01
CA PHE A 387 -14.78 -29.15 21.04
C PHE A 387 -15.35 -30.10 22.10
N PRO A 388 -14.60 -31.12 22.58
CA PRO A 388 -14.88 -31.63 23.91
C PRO A 388 -14.62 -30.51 24.90
N ASP A 389 -15.68 -30.10 25.61
CA ASP A 389 -15.62 -29.13 26.70
C ASP A 389 -14.44 -29.47 27.65
N PRO A 390 -13.49 -28.55 27.91
CA PRO A 390 -12.43 -28.80 28.89
C PRO A 390 -12.98 -29.11 30.29
N GLN A 391 -14.24 -28.72 30.57
CA GLN A 391 -14.93 -29.04 31.82
C GLN A 391 -15.50 -30.46 31.91
N ARG A 392 -15.26 -31.33 30.92
CA ARG A 392 -15.42 -32.78 31.08
C ARG A 392 -14.07 -33.49 31.11
N GLN A 393 -13.12 -33.00 31.90
CA GLN A 393 -12.22 -33.95 32.55
C GLN A 393 -13.07 -34.78 33.52
N PRO A 394 -13.02 -36.13 33.45
CA PRO A 394 -13.86 -36.96 34.29
C PRO A 394 -13.52 -36.64 35.74
N ALA A 395 -14.55 -36.53 36.58
CA ALA A 395 -14.41 -36.56 38.02
C ALA A 395 -13.80 -37.92 38.40
N SER A 396 -12.48 -38.03 38.29
CA SER A 396 -11.75 -39.16 38.81
C SER A 396 -11.60 -38.93 40.30
N ALA A 397 -12.46 -39.62 41.04
CA ALA A 397 -12.13 -40.25 42.31
C ALA A 397 -11.46 -39.34 43.36
N ALA A 398 -12.28 -38.49 44.00
CA ALA A 398 -12.11 -38.29 45.44
C ALA A 398 -12.85 -39.44 46.13
N ALA A 399 -12.08 -40.49 46.44
CA ALA A 399 -12.43 -41.53 47.39
C ALA A 399 -12.41 -40.96 48.82
#